data_AF-A0A432QZ79-F1
#
_entry.id   AF-A0A432QZ79-F1
#
_cell.length_a   1.000
_cell.length_b   1.000
_cell.length_c   1.000
_cell.angle_alpha   90.00
_cell.angle_beta   90.00
_cell.angle_gamma   90.00
#
_symmetry.space_group_name_H-M   'P 1'
#
loop_
_entity.id
_entity.type
_entity.pdbx_description
1 polymer ?
#
loop_
_entity_poly.entity_id
_entity_poly.type
_entity_poly.pdbx_seq_one_letter_code
_entity_poly.pdbx_strand_id
1 'polypeptide(L)'
;MIHRTIKSCVTGSLILSSVLFAGDDDTMAKALMKLRAEVEQLNTQIQDQRDATKATMRSLMMEKNDLEATIARSDLKIKQLEQEIRKLKKEIAEASKNSEGIKPIVLKAITQLESHIQSELPFKTEERVQDVRRIKEEMQNGIITPQKALAQVWNSYADEIRLTKESGIFKQTITLDDQERLAEVARIGMVMMYFKTPDDRVGYVDHNGDGWYYKEVIDKEKREMILTLFDSMHKQIRTGFFTLPNAIATSKVQR
;
A
#
# COMPACT_ATOMS: atom_id res chain seq x y z
N MET A 1 49.73 -31.95 -36.02
CA MET A 1 48.64 -32.15 -35.04
C MET A 1 47.34 -32.31 -35.84
N ILE A 2 46.89 -33.48 -36.33
CA ILE A 2 46.73 -34.84 -35.75
C ILE A 2 45.91 -34.72 -34.45
N HIS A 3 44.71 -35.28 -34.25
CA HIS A 3 43.85 -36.25 -34.95
C HIS A 3 42.43 -36.10 -34.33
N ARG A 4 41.33 -36.07 -35.11
CA ARG A 4 40.50 -37.21 -35.55
C ARG A 4 39.33 -37.55 -34.60
N THR A 5 38.13 -37.24 -35.09
CA THR A 5 36.83 -37.83 -34.73
C THR A 5 36.81 -39.35 -34.94
N ILE A 6 36.30 -40.12 -33.98
CA ILE A 6 35.99 -41.56 -34.12
C ILE A 6 34.61 -41.86 -33.50
N LYS A 7 33.86 -42.68 -34.23
CA LYS A 7 32.50 -43.20 -34.03
C LYS A 7 32.46 -44.36 -33.01
N SER A 8 31.22 -44.87 -32.78
CA SER A 8 30.87 -46.26 -32.40
C SER A 8 30.60 -46.47 -30.89
N CYS A 9 29.36 -46.71 -30.46
CA CYS A 9 28.60 -47.97 -30.47
C CYS A 9 29.29 -49.09 -29.68
N VAL A 10 28.77 -49.42 -28.49
CA VAL A 10 28.89 -50.71 -27.75
C VAL A 10 27.70 -50.75 -26.76
N THR A 11 26.55 -51.29 -27.18
CA THR A 11 26.03 -52.61 -26.77
C THR A 11 25.95 -52.83 -25.26
N GLY A 12 24.70 -52.88 -24.77
CA GLY A 12 24.39 -53.51 -23.50
C GLY A 12 24.86 -54.96 -23.50
N SER A 13 25.54 -55.34 -22.44
CA SER A 13 25.77 -56.73 -22.09
C SER A 13 25.47 -56.90 -20.61
N LEU A 14 24.45 -57.71 -20.38
CA LEU A 14 23.96 -58.21 -19.11
C LEU A 14 25.11 -58.94 -18.41
N ILE A 15 25.64 -58.40 -17.30
CA ILE A 15 26.45 -59.20 -16.37
C ILE A 15 25.52 -59.60 -15.23
N LEU A 16 25.04 -60.84 -15.33
CA LEU A 16 24.37 -61.58 -14.28
C LEU A 16 25.41 -61.93 -13.22
N SER A 17 25.70 -61.00 -12.31
CA SER A 17 26.48 -61.28 -11.11
C SER A 17 25.58 -61.98 -10.10
N SER A 18 25.77 -63.28 -9.95
CA SER A 18 25.17 -64.11 -8.91
C SER A 18 25.34 -63.47 -7.52
N VAL A 19 24.24 -63.01 -6.93
CA VAL A 19 24.24 -62.56 -5.55
C VAL A 19 23.99 -63.77 -4.66
N LEU A 20 25.05 -64.22 -3.99
CA LEU A 20 24.92 -65.02 -2.78
C LEU A 20 24.41 -64.09 -1.67
N PHE A 21 23.08 -63.91 -1.61
CA PHE A 21 22.42 -63.28 -0.47
C PHE A 21 22.27 -64.34 0.63
N ALA A 22 23.20 -64.34 1.58
CA ALA A 22 23.02 -64.96 2.88
C ALA A 22 23.25 -63.87 3.93
N GLY A 23 22.18 -63.11 4.21
CA GLY A 23 22.18 -61.98 5.14
C GLY A 23 20.91 -61.14 5.02
N ASP A 24 19.87 -61.54 5.75
CA ASP A 24 18.76 -60.70 6.23
C ASP A 24 17.81 -60.06 5.18
N ASP A 25 17.13 -60.90 4.40
CA ASP A 25 16.05 -60.50 3.47
C ASP A 25 14.92 -59.71 4.17
N ASP A 26 14.67 -59.99 5.45
CA ASP A 26 13.59 -59.36 6.21
C ASP A 26 13.92 -57.89 6.56
N THR A 27 15.20 -57.54 6.80
CA THR A 27 15.57 -56.14 7.07
C THR A 27 15.70 -55.30 5.80
N MET A 28 16.16 -55.86 4.68
CA MET A 28 16.13 -55.20 3.37
C MET A 28 14.68 -54.93 2.90
N ALA A 29 13.79 -55.91 3.07
CA ALA A 29 12.36 -55.74 2.77
C ALA A 29 11.72 -54.65 3.66
N LYS A 30 12.00 -54.66 4.98
CA LYS A 30 11.52 -53.61 5.90
C LYS A 30 12.06 -52.22 5.55
N ALA A 31 13.32 -52.10 5.14
CA ALA A 31 13.91 -50.83 4.71
C ALA A 31 13.27 -50.31 3.42
N LEU A 32 13.01 -51.18 2.44
CA LEU A 32 12.30 -50.83 1.20
C LEU A 32 10.85 -50.41 1.48
N MET A 33 10.15 -51.09 2.38
CA MET A 33 8.79 -50.70 2.79
C MET A 33 8.78 -49.34 3.47
N LYS A 34 9.75 -49.06 4.36
CA LYS A 34 9.88 -47.76 5.02
C LYS A 34 10.19 -46.64 4.02
N LEU A 35 11.11 -46.87 3.09
CA LEU A 35 11.45 -45.90 2.04
C LEU A 35 10.26 -45.63 1.12
N ARG A 36 9.50 -46.67 0.76
CA ARG A 36 8.27 -46.52 -0.04
C ARG A 36 7.20 -45.72 0.71
N ALA A 37 7.02 -45.97 2.00
CA ALA A 37 6.11 -45.20 2.84
C ALA A 37 6.54 -43.73 2.96
N GLU A 38 7.84 -43.47 3.10
CA GLU A 38 8.40 -42.10 3.16
C GLU A 38 8.26 -41.36 1.81
N VAL A 39 8.50 -42.05 0.69
CA VAL A 39 8.27 -41.50 -0.67
C VAL A 39 6.80 -41.20 -0.91
N GLU A 40 5.90 -42.09 -0.46
CA GLU A 40 4.45 -41.85 -0.57
C GLU A 40 4.02 -40.65 0.28
N GLN A 41 4.49 -40.58 1.53
CA GLN A 41 4.24 -39.45 2.41
C GLN A 41 4.77 -38.13 1.82
N LEU A 42 5.99 -38.13 1.29
CA LEU A 42 6.57 -36.95 0.66
C LEU A 42 5.78 -36.54 -0.60
N ASN A 43 5.33 -37.51 -1.41
CA ASN A 43 4.47 -37.25 -2.56
C ASN A 43 3.13 -36.62 -2.15
N THR A 44 2.49 -37.11 -1.08
CA THR A 44 1.26 -36.50 -0.55
C THR A 44 1.50 -35.07 -0.07
N GLN A 45 2.58 -34.81 0.67
CA GLN A 45 2.93 -33.45 1.10
C GLN A 45 3.20 -32.50 -0.07
N ILE A 46 3.89 -32.97 -1.12
CA ILE A 46 4.13 -32.19 -2.34
C ILE A 46 2.81 -31.90 -3.06
N GLN A 47 1.89 -32.86 -3.11
CA GLN A 47 0.55 -32.66 -3.70
C GLN A 47 -0.24 -31.61 -2.90
N ASP A 48 -0.29 -31.75 -1.57
CA ASP A 48 -0.96 -30.79 -0.68
C ASP A 48 -0.40 -29.38 -0.83
N GLN A 49 0.93 -29.23 -0.85
CA GLN A 49 1.58 -27.93 -1.06
C GLN A 49 1.28 -27.35 -2.44
N ARG A 50 1.27 -28.17 -3.49
CA ARG A 50 0.90 -27.73 -4.85
C ARG A 50 -0.54 -27.27 -4.91
N ASP A 51 -1.45 -27.97 -4.26
CA ASP A 51 -2.86 -27.61 -4.29
C ASP A 51 -3.15 -26.38 -3.42
N ALA A 52 -2.48 -26.24 -2.27
CA ALA A 52 -2.47 -25.01 -1.49
C ALA A 52 -1.95 -23.81 -2.30
N THR A 53 -0.83 -23.99 -3.03
CA THR A 53 -0.24 -22.94 -3.87
C THR A 53 -1.15 -22.56 -5.05
N LYS A 54 -1.81 -23.54 -5.67
CA LYS A 54 -2.81 -23.25 -6.72
C LYS A 54 -4.00 -22.50 -6.17
N ALA A 55 -4.46 -22.86 -4.96
CA ALA A 55 -5.58 -22.17 -4.31
C ALA A 55 -5.22 -20.71 -3.98
N THR A 56 -4.05 -20.46 -3.39
CA THR A 56 -3.57 -19.09 -3.13
C THR A 56 -3.40 -18.30 -4.43
N MET A 57 -2.83 -18.91 -5.47
CA MET A 57 -2.68 -18.26 -6.78
C MET A 57 -4.04 -17.87 -7.38
N ARG A 58 -5.05 -18.76 -7.33
CA ARG A 58 -6.41 -18.44 -7.80
C ARG A 58 -7.04 -17.30 -7.00
N SER A 59 -6.86 -17.30 -5.69
CA SER A 59 -7.35 -16.22 -4.81
C SER A 59 -6.73 -14.88 -5.20
N LEU A 60 -5.40 -14.83 -5.34
CA LEU A 60 -4.68 -13.61 -5.72
C LEU A 60 -5.04 -13.14 -7.13
N MET A 61 -5.28 -14.05 -8.09
CA MET A 61 -5.78 -13.68 -9.41
C MET A 61 -7.18 -13.06 -9.36
N MET A 62 -8.07 -13.60 -8.52
CA MET A 62 -9.41 -13.05 -8.33
C MET A 62 -9.34 -11.65 -7.71
N GLU A 63 -8.53 -11.46 -6.67
CA GLU A 63 -8.28 -10.16 -6.04
C GLU A 63 -7.70 -9.16 -7.05
N LYS A 64 -6.69 -9.58 -7.83
CA LYS A 64 -6.12 -8.75 -8.89
C LYS A 64 -7.17 -8.32 -9.92
N ASN A 65 -8.00 -9.25 -10.40
CA ASN A 65 -9.04 -8.93 -11.39
C ASN A 65 -10.10 -7.96 -10.82
N ASP A 66 -10.46 -8.09 -9.54
CA ASP A 66 -11.38 -7.18 -8.88
C ASP A 66 -10.77 -5.77 -8.72
N LEU A 67 -9.47 -5.69 -8.39
CA LEU A 67 -8.73 -4.43 -8.37
C LEU A 67 -8.68 -3.79 -9.77
N GLU A 68 -8.40 -4.56 -10.82
CA GLU A 68 -8.40 -4.06 -12.21
C GLU A 68 -9.79 -3.51 -12.62
N ALA A 69 -10.86 -4.23 -12.29
CA ALA A 69 -12.24 -3.76 -12.53
C ALA A 69 -12.57 -2.48 -11.74
N THR A 70 -12.03 -2.36 -10.52
CA THR A 70 -12.19 -1.17 -9.69
C THR A 70 -11.44 0.03 -10.26
N ILE A 71 -10.22 -0.16 -10.76
CA ILE A 71 -9.46 0.86 -11.47
C ILE A 71 -10.24 1.35 -12.69
N ALA A 72 -10.74 0.44 -13.53
CA ALA A 72 -11.51 0.81 -14.73
C ALA A 72 -12.78 1.63 -14.40
N ARG A 73 -13.50 1.28 -13.33
CA ARG A 73 -14.65 2.06 -12.84
C ARG A 73 -14.23 3.46 -12.37
N SER A 74 -13.10 3.54 -11.67
CA SER A 74 -12.55 4.79 -11.17
C SER A 74 -12.14 5.72 -12.32
N ASP A 75 -11.53 5.18 -13.39
CA ASP A 75 -11.17 5.93 -14.59
C ASP A 75 -12.40 6.51 -15.30
N LEU A 76 -13.48 5.74 -15.41
CA LEU A 76 -14.75 6.25 -15.96
C LEU A 76 -15.31 7.39 -15.10
N LYS A 77 -15.23 7.27 -13.77
CA LYS A 77 -15.67 8.31 -12.85
C LYS A 77 -14.84 9.59 -12.99
N ILE A 78 -13.51 9.46 -13.13
CA ILE A 78 -12.61 10.60 -13.38
C ILE A 78 -13.03 11.32 -14.67
N LYS A 79 -13.27 10.59 -15.76
CA LYS A 79 -13.73 11.19 -17.04
C LYS A 79 -15.04 11.96 -16.91
N GLN A 80 -15.99 11.44 -16.12
CA GLN A 80 -17.25 12.13 -15.83
C GLN A 80 -17.02 13.42 -15.04
N LEU A 81 -16.19 13.37 -13.99
CA LEU A 81 -15.84 14.55 -13.19
C LEU A 81 -15.12 15.61 -14.03
N GLU A 82 -14.25 15.22 -14.96
CA GLU A 82 -13.61 16.15 -15.89
C GLU A 82 -14.62 16.85 -16.82
N GLN A 83 -15.64 16.15 -17.30
CA GLN A 83 -16.74 16.74 -18.07
C GLN A 83 -17.54 17.74 -17.23
N GLU A 84 -17.84 17.38 -15.99
CA GLU A 84 -18.55 18.23 -15.04
C GLU A 84 -17.74 19.49 -14.70
N ILE A 85 -16.44 19.37 -14.43
CA ILE A 85 -15.53 20.51 -14.24
C ILE A 85 -15.55 21.43 -15.46
N ARG A 86 -15.54 20.89 -16.69
CA ARG A 86 -15.62 21.73 -17.91
C ARG A 86 -16.94 22.48 -18.00
N LYS A 87 -18.05 21.86 -17.60
CA LYS A 87 -19.37 22.52 -17.56
C LYS A 87 -19.41 23.63 -16.52
N LEU A 88 -18.96 23.34 -15.29
CA LEU A 88 -18.88 24.30 -14.19
C LEU A 88 -17.96 25.48 -14.53
N LYS A 89 -16.84 25.25 -15.22
CA LYS A 89 -15.98 26.34 -15.70
C LYS A 89 -16.69 27.28 -16.67
N LYS A 90 -17.57 26.77 -17.54
CA LYS A 90 -18.39 27.63 -18.43
C LYS A 90 -19.42 28.42 -17.63
N GLU A 91 -20.13 27.76 -16.70
CA GLU A 91 -21.11 28.41 -15.82
C GLU A 91 -20.45 29.50 -14.96
N ILE A 92 -19.25 29.26 -14.42
CA ILE A 92 -18.46 30.26 -13.67
C ILE A 92 -17.99 31.40 -14.57
N ALA A 93 -17.59 31.13 -15.82
CA ALA A 93 -17.21 32.19 -16.76
C ALA A 93 -18.39 33.10 -17.10
N GLU A 94 -19.59 32.54 -17.24
CA GLU A 94 -20.83 33.28 -17.45
C GLU A 94 -21.25 34.05 -16.19
N ALA A 95 -21.15 33.42 -15.01
CA ALA A 95 -21.46 34.02 -13.71
C ALA A 95 -20.40 35.05 -13.25
N SER A 96 -19.16 34.99 -13.75
CA SER A 96 -18.08 35.93 -13.41
C SER A 96 -18.38 37.37 -13.84
N LYS A 97 -19.40 37.60 -14.67
CA LYS A 97 -19.96 38.94 -14.90
C LYS A 97 -20.53 39.56 -13.62
N ASN A 98 -20.89 38.75 -12.62
CA ASN A 98 -21.36 39.14 -11.29
C ASN A 98 -20.49 38.45 -10.21
N SER A 99 -19.45 39.15 -9.72
CA SER A 99 -18.48 38.64 -8.73
C SER A 99 -19.08 38.07 -7.45
N GLU A 100 -20.28 38.50 -7.06
CA GLU A 100 -20.98 38.04 -5.85
C GLU A 100 -21.52 36.60 -5.95
N GLY A 101 -21.84 36.13 -7.16
CA GLY A 101 -22.44 34.79 -7.35
C GLY A 101 -21.50 33.63 -7.05
N ILE A 102 -20.18 33.85 -7.11
CA ILE A 102 -19.16 32.81 -6.93
C ILE A 102 -18.87 32.55 -5.44
N LYS A 103 -19.08 33.55 -4.58
CA LYS A 103 -18.81 33.47 -3.14
C LYS A 103 -19.43 32.24 -2.45
N PRO A 104 -20.72 31.91 -2.61
CA PRO A 104 -21.30 30.72 -1.99
C PRO A 104 -20.68 29.40 -2.48
N ILE A 105 -20.23 29.35 -3.75
CA ILE A 105 -19.57 28.17 -4.32
C ILE A 105 -18.21 27.96 -3.66
N VAL A 106 -17.43 29.03 -3.50
CA VAL A 106 -16.11 28.98 -2.85
C VAL A 106 -16.25 28.57 -1.38
N LEU A 107 -17.22 29.12 -0.65
CA LEU A 107 -17.47 28.75 0.74
C LEU A 107 -17.83 27.26 0.89
N LYS A 108 -18.64 26.73 -0.03
CA LYS A 108 -18.97 25.30 -0.06
C LYS A 108 -17.73 24.44 -0.33
N ALA A 109 -16.90 24.83 -1.31
CA ALA A 109 -15.67 24.12 -1.63
C ALA A 109 -14.68 24.10 -0.45
N ILE A 110 -14.51 25.23 0.24
CA ILE A 110 -13.69 25.33 1.46
C ILE A 110 -14.19 24.37 2.54
N THR A 111 -15.50 24.38 2.81
CA THR A 111 -16.10 23.54 3.86
C THR A 111 -15.93 22.05 3.54
N GLN A 112 -16.09 21.67 2.28
CA GLN A 112 -15.87 20.29 1.83
C GLN A 112 -14.40 19.86 1.97
N LEU A 113 -13.46 20.75 1.60
CA LEU A 113 -12.04 20.48 1.73
C LEU A 113 -11.62 20.34 3.20
N GLU A 114 -12.10 21.22 4.07
CA GLU A 114 -11.83 21.15 5.52
C GLU A 114 -12.33 19.83 6.12
N SER A 115 -13.58 19.44 5.82
CA SER A 115 -14.12 18.16 6.28
C SER A 115 -13.34 16.97 5.75
N HIS A 116 -12.88 17.03 4.50
CA HIS A 116 -12.08 15.97 3.90
C HIS A 116 -10.74 15.82 4.63
N ILE A 117 -10.00 16.92 4.82
CA ILE A 117 -8.71 16.93 5.52
C ILE A 117 -8.82 16.34 6.93
N GLN A 118 -9.92 16.63 7.64
CA GLN A 118 -10.17 16.12 8.99
C GLN A 118 -10.53 14.62 9.03
N SER A 119 -11.17 14.10 7.98
CA SER A 119 -11.55 12.68 7.89
C SER A 119 -10.40 11.77 7.43
N GLU A 120 -9.39 12.35 6.77
CA GLU A 120 -8.27 11.62 6.19
C GLU A 120 -7.14 11.38 7.20
N LEU A 121 -6.10 10.68 6.76
CA LEU A 121 -4.91 10.37 7.55
C LEU A 121 -4.37 11.63 8.29
N PRO A 122 -4.07 11.56 9.60
CA PRO A 122 -3.80 12.71 10.46
C PRO A 122 -2.39 13.29 10.28
N PHE A 123 -2.08 13.71 9.06
CA PHE A 123 -0.81 14.32 8.67
C PHE A 123 -0.94 15.83 8.63
N LYS A 124 -0.23 16.56 9.51
CA LYS A 124 -0.25 18.04 9.56
C LYS A 124 -1.65 18.65 9.44
N THR A 125 -2.65 17.99 10.02
CA THR A 125 -4.07 18.30 9.79
C THR A 125 -4.40 19.74 10.19
N GLU A 126 -3.89 20.21 11.33
CA GLU A 126 -4.13 21.58 11.80
C GLU A 126 -3.54 22.62 10.85
N GLU A 127 -2.30 22.45 10.41
CA GLU A 127 -1.65 23.37 9.44
C GLU A 127 -2.48 23.46 8.14
N ARG A 128 -2.89 22.30 7.59
CA ARG A 128 -3.67 22.23 6.35
C ARG A 128 -5.06 22.86 6.49
N VAL A 129 -5.75 22.59 7.60
CA VAL A 129 -7.05 23.20 7.91
C VAL A 129 -6.92 24.71 8.07
N GLN A 130 -5.88 25.17 8.77
CA GLN A 130 -5.61 26.59 8.98
C GLN A 130 -5.37 27.32 7.65
N ASP A 131 -4.61 26.71 6.73
CA ASP A 131 -4.36 27.27 5.40
C ASP A 131 -5.65 27.50 4.61
N VAL A 132 -6.59 26.56 4.67
CA VAL A 132 -7.89 26.67 3.99
C VAL A 132 -8.80 27.70 4.69
N ARG A 133 -8.80 27.73 6.02
CA ARG A 133 -9.57 28.72 6.81
C ARG A 133 -9.09 30.14 6.55
N ARG A 134 -7.77 30.36 6.40
CA ARG A 134 -7.20 31.66 6.06
C ARG A 134 -7.77 32.20 4.74
N ILE A 135 -7.91 31.35 3.71
CA ILE A 135 -8.51 31.76 2.42
C ILE A 135 -9.97 32.22 2.62
N LYS A 136 -10.73 31.52 3.47
CA LYS A 136 -12.11 31.88 3.82
C LYS A 136 -12.17 33.26 4.49
N GLU A 137 -11.33 33.49 5.49
CA GLU A 137 -11.27 34.74 6.24
C GLU A 137 -10.85 35.92 5.35
N GLU A 138 -9.79 35.77 4.55
CA GLU A 138 -9.33 36.79 3.61
C GLU A 138 -10.44 37.18 2.61
N MET A 139 -11.20 36.20 2.11
CA MET A 139 -12.32 36.45 1.20
C MET A 139 -13.51 37.12 1.91
N GLN A 140 -13.83 36.70 3.14
CA GLN A 140 -14.93 37.29 3.91
C GLN A 140 -14.66 38.73 4.31
N ASN A 141 -13.41 39.04 4.66
CA ASN A 141 -12.94 40.38 5.02
C ASN A 141 -12.69 41.28 3.79
N GLY A 142 -12.89 40.76 2.57
CA GLY A 142 -12.70 41.52 1.33
C GLY A 142 -11.24 41.80 0.97
N ILE A 143 -10.28 41.13 1.62
CA ILE A 143 -8.84 41.24 1.32
C ILE A 143 -8.54 40.66 -0.07
N ILE A 144 -9.23 39.57 -0.43
CA ILE A 144 -9.13 38.93 -1.74
C ILE A 144 -10.51 38.85 -2.42
N THR A 145 -10.50 38.90 -3.75
CA THR A 145 -11.73 38.73 -4.54
C THR A 145 -12.20 37.27 -4.52
N PRO A 146 -13.50 36.98 -4.70
CA PRO A 146 -14.00 35.61 -4.79
C PRO A 146 -13.31 34.76 -5.86
N GLN A 147 -12.89 35.36 -6.97
CA GLN A 147 -12.16 34.67 -8.04
C GLN A 147 -10.74 34.28 -7.61
N LYS A 148 -10.06 35.16 -6.87
CA LYS A 148 -8.73 34.85 -6.31
C LYS A 148 -8.82 33.78 -5.24
N ALA A 149 -9.84 33.86 -4.38
CA ALA A 149 -10.12 32.82 -3.39
C ALA A 149 -10.38 31.46 -4.06
N LEU A 150 -11.21 31.42 -5.12
CA LEU A 150 -11.44 30.19 -5.89
C LEU A 150 -10.13 29.57 -6.42
N ALA A 151 -9.25 30.39 -6.98
CA ALA A 151 -7.95 29.92 -7.48
C ALA A 151 -7.05 29.39 -6.35
N GLN A 152 -7.03 30.05 -5.19
CA GLN A 152 -6.26 29.57 -4.03
C GLN A 152 -6.82 28.25 -3.48
N VAL A 153 -8.15 28.12 -3.34
CA VAL A 153 -8.79 26.86 -2.93
C VAL A 153 -8.47 25.74 -3.91
N TRP A 154 -8.47 26.02 -5.21
CA TRP A 154 -8.06 25.04 -6.22
C TRP A 154 -6.62 24.58 -6.05
N ASN A 155 -5.70 25.49 -5.70
CA ASN A 155 -4.32 25.12 -5.40
C ASN A 155 -4.24 24.22 -4.16
N SER A 156 -5.00 24.52 -3.10
CA SER A 156 -5.07 23.65 -1.92
C SER A 156 -5.55 22.24 -2.28
N TYR A 157 -6.58 22.10 -3.12
CA TYR A 157 -6.98 20.78 -3.65
C TYR A 157 -5.88 20.08 -4.44
N ALA A 158 -5.15 20.81 -5.28
CA ALA A 158 -4.04 20.25 -6.05
C ALA A 158 -2.90 19.77 -5.14
N ASP A 159 -2.66 20.48 -4.05
CA ASP A 159 -1.67 20.09 -3.04
C ASP A 159 -2.12 18.85 -2.26
N GLU A 160 -3.41 18.73 -1.90
CA GLU A 160 -3.93 17.48 -1.32
C GLU A 160 -3.75 16.29 -2.26
N ILE A 161 -4.07 16.46 -3.55
CA ILE A 161 -3.84 15.41 -4.56
C ILE A 161 -2.35 15.07 -4.66
N ARG A 162 -1.47 16.06 -4.58
CA ARG A 162 -0.02 15.83 -4.59
C ARG A 162 0.43 15.02 -3.38
N LEU A 163 -0.10 15.32 -2.20
CA LEU A 163 0.15 14.54 -0.99
C LEU A 163 -0.21 13.08 -1.20
N THR A 164 -1.31 12.74 -1.87
CA THR A 164 -1.66 11.33 -2.13
C THR A 164 -0.62 10.55 -2.92
N LYS A 165 0.19 11.22 -3.76
CA LYS A 165 1.19 10.60 -4.65
C LYS A 165 2.59 10.58 -4.05
N GLU A 166 2.94 11.60 -3.30
CA GLU A 166 4.27 11.73 -2.73
C GLU A 166 4.42 10.92 -1.45
N SER A 167 5.63 10.47 -1.18
CA SER A 167 6.01 9.82 0.08
C SER A 167 7.22 10.54 0.65
N GLY A 168 7.30 10.66 1.98
CA GLY A 168 8.37 11.42 2.62
C GLY A 168 8.43 11.22 4.12
N ILE A 169 9.55 11.65 4.72
CA ILE A 169 9.72 11.72 6.17
C ILE A 169 9.52 13.16 6.62
N PHE A 170 8.76 13.34 7.69
CA PHE A 170 8.45 14.64 8.28
C PHE A 170 8.55 14.57 9.80
N LYS A 171 8.63 15.73 10.45
CA LYS A 171 8.48 15.83 11.91
C LYS A 171 7.10 16.36 12.22
N GLN A 172 6.40 15.71 13.16
CA GLN A 172 5.07 16.10 13.59
C GLN A 172 4.86 15.69 15.05
N THR A 173 4.10 16.49 15.79
CA THR A 173 3.61 16.11 17.11
C THR A 173 2.49 15.08 16.96
N ILE A 174 2.66 13.92 17.58
CA ILE A 174 1.67 12.84 17.62
C ILE A 174 1.16 12.67 19.05
N THR A 175 -0.07 12.18 19.19
CA THR A 175 -0.62 11.80 20.50
C THR A 175 -0.42 10.30 20.70
N LEU A 176 0.42 9.92 21.65
CA LEU A 176 0.71 8.53 22.00
C LEU A 176 0.54 8.36 23.51
N ASP A 177 -0.24 7.39 23.97
CA ASP A 177 -0.60 7.22 25.39
C ASP A 177 -1.16 8.50 26.03
N ASP A 178 -2.04 9.22 25.32
CA ASP A 178 -2.61 10.51 25.73
C ASP A 178 -1.58 11.62 26.01
N GLN A 179 -0.33 11.45 25.54
CA GLN A 179 0.73 12.46 25.64
C GLN A 179 1.18 12.91 24.25
N GLU A 180 1.28 14.22 24.08
CA GLU A 180 1.88 14.81 22.89
C GLU A 180 3.39 14.60 22.87
N ARG A 181 3.90 14.01 21.79
CA ARG A 181 5.32 13.79 21.59
C ARG A 181 5.73 14.19 20.17
N LEU A 182 6.87 14.83 20.04
CA LEU A 182 7.48 15.08 18.74
C LEU A 182 8.01 13.76 18.18
N ALA A 183 7.46 13.32 17.05
CA ALA A 183 7.87 12.12 16.37
C ALA A 183 8.33 12.43 14.94
N GLU A 184 9.18 11.55 14.43
CA GLU A 184 9.45 11.44 13.01
C GLU A 184 8.40 10.54 12.37
N VAL A 185 7.84 10.98 11.26
CA VAL A 185 6.70 10.36 10.61
C VAL A 185 7.03 10.08 9.16
N ALA A 186 7.02 8.80 8.79
CA ALA A 186 7.17 8.34 7.43
C ALA A 186 5.79 8.15 6.80
N ARG A 187 5.52 8.91 5.75
CA ARG A 187 4.24 8.91 5.05
C ARG A 187 4.41 8.26 3.69
N ILE A 188 3.52 7.32 3.36
CA ILE A 188 3.44 6.68 2.04
C ILE A 188 2.09 7.03 1.42
N GLY A 189 2.07 8.07 0.57
CA GLY A 189 0.82 8.64 0.07
C GLY A 189 -0.10 9.11 1.22
N MET A 190 -1.40 9.21 0.99
CA MET A 190 -2.38 9.42 2.08
C MET A 190 -3.02 8.11 2.53
N VAL A 191 -2.28 7.00 2.42
CA VAL A 191 -2.80 5.65 2.72
C VAL A 191 -2.16 5.08 3.98
N MET A 192 -0.85 5.26 4.16
CA MET A 192 -0.13 4.74 5.31
C MET A 192 0.76 5.80 5.94
N MET A 193 0.84 5.74 7.26
CA MET A 193 1.73 6.60 8.05
C MET A 193 2.34 5.80 9.19
N TYR A 194 3.65 5.86 9.28
CA TYR A 194 4.46 5.23 10.33
C TYR A 194 5.11 6.31 11.16
N PHE A 195 5.37 6.03 12.43
CA PHE A 195 6.06 6.95 13.32
C PHE A 195 7.25 6.27 14.01
N LYS A 196 8.25 7.09 14.34
CA LYS A 196 9.38 6.79 15.21
C LYS A 196 9.57 7.95 16.17
N THR A 197 9.53 7.67 17.46
CA THR A 197 9.78 8.67 18.51
C THR A 197 11.25 8.65 18.96
N PRO A 198 11.74 9.71 19.63
CA PRO A 198 13.13 9.79 20.11
C PRO A 198 13.51 8.71 21.14
N ASP A 199 12.53 8.10 21.80
CA ASP A 199 12.68 6.98 22.75
C ASP A 199 12.64 5.61 22.05
N ASP A 200 12.88 5.56 20.74
CA ASP A 200 12.94 4.35 19.90
C ASP A 200 11.65 3.52 19.85
N ARG A 201 10.51 4.11 20.24
CA ARG A 201 9.19 3.53 19.98
C ARG A 201 8.82 3.75 18.54
N VAL A 202 8.18 2.75 17.95
CA VAL A 202 7.73 2.79 16.56
C VAL A 202 6.31 2.29 16.45
N GLY A 203 5.64 2.73 15.41
CA GLY A 203 4.29 2.27 15.15
C GLY A 203 3.74 2.81 13.86
N TYR A 204 2.44 2.66 13.70
CA TYR A 204 1.72 3.14 12.53
C TYR A 204 0.38 3.74 12.93
N VAL A 205 -0.20 4.48 12.00
CA VAL A 205 -1.53 5.03 12.17
C VAL A 205 -2.54 4.04 11.61
N ASP A 206 -3.54 3.74 12.43
CA ASP A 206 -4.61 2.82 12.13
C ASP A 206 -5.95 3.57 12.20
N HIS A 207 -6.96 3.05 11.51
CA HIS A 207 -8.29 3.64 11.48
C HIS A 207 -9.28 2.67 12.13
N ASN A 208 -9.87 3.09 13.25
CA ASN A 208 -11.04 2.41 13.81
C ASN A 208 -12.29 3.16 13.34
N GLY A 209 -13.48 2.56 13.42
CA GLY A 209 -14.73 3.20 12.96
C GLY A 209 -15.00 4.62 13.50
N ASP A 210 -14.36 4.99 14.62
CA ASP A 210 -14.46 6.29 15.28
C ASP A 210 -13.36 7.30 14.89
N GLY A 211 -12.39 6.93 14.06
CA GLY A 211 -11.33 7.80 13.56
C GLY A 211 -9.92 7.19 13.56
N TRP A 212 -8.94 8.04 13.31
CA TRP A 212 -7.53 7.69 13.23
C TRP A 212 -6.83 7.72 14.60
N TYR A 213 -6.01 6.71 14.89
CA TYR A 213 -5.25 6.62 16.13
C TYR A 213 -3.83 6.08 15.89
N TYR A 214 -2.91 6.46 16.77
CA TYR A 214 -1.52 6.00 16.72
C TYR A 214 -1.40 4.68 17.48
N LYS A 215 -0.91 3.65 16.80
CA LYS A 215 -0.71 2.32 17.37
C LYS A 215 0.76 1.98 17.44
N GLU A 216 1.26 1.85 18.66
CA GLU A 216 2.62 1.35 18.91
C GLU A 216 2.73 -0.14 18.54
N VAL A 217 3.90 -0.50 18.01
CA VAL A 217 4.26 -1.87 17.65
C VAL A 217 5.33 -2.39 18.62
N ILE A 218 4.95 -3.38 19.41
CA ILE A 218 5.85 -4.07 20.36
C ILE A 218 6.53 -5.29 19.69
N ASP A 219 5.87 -5.87 18.69
CA ASP A 219 6.38 -7.03 17.96
C ASP A 219 7.73 -6.74 17.29
N LYS A 220 8.72 -7.58 17.56
CA LYS A 220 10.12 -7.36 17.13
C LYS A 220 10.25 -7.34 15.61
N GLU A 221 9.57 -8.26 14.93
CA GLU A 221 9.64 -8.39 13.46
C GLU A 221 9.04 -7.16 12.79
N LYS A 222 7.83 -6.76 13.22
CA LYS A 222 7.17 -5.55 12.69
C LYS A 222 7.94 -4.28 13.00
N ARG A 223 8.57 -4.19 14.17
CA ARG A 223 9.44 -3.05 14.54
C ARG A 223 10.65 -2.94 13.61
N GLU A 224 11.31 -4.06 13.31
CA GLU A 224 12.45 -4.10 12.39
C GLU A 224 12.05 -3.68 10.96
N MET A 225 10.87 -4.11 10.49
CA MET A 225 10.30 -3.67 9.21
C MET A 225 10.11 -2.15 9.14
N ILE A 226 9.55 -1.54 10.20
CA ILE A 226 9.34 -0.09 10.27
C ILE A 226 10.67 0.66 10.30
N LEU A 227 11.64 0.21 11.11
CA LEU A 227 12.96 0.83 11.17
C LEU A 227 13.68 0.77 9.82
N THR A 228 13.57 -0.36 9.11
CA THR A 228 14.14 -0.52 7.76
C THR A 228 13.50 0.45 6.76
N LEU A 229 12.20 0.73 6.88
CA LEU A 229 11.51 1.76 6.08
C LEU A 229 12.08 3.16 6.36
N PHE A 230 12.25 3.55 7.62
CA PHE A 230 12.83 4.84 7.95
C PHE A 230 14.26 4.97 7.41
N ASP A 231 15.08 3.93 7.57
CA ASP A 231 16.45 3.91 7.05
C ASP A 231 16.51 4.03 5.52
N SER A 232 15.62 3.33 4.80
CA SER A 232 15.58 3.38 3.33
C SER A 232 15.12 4.75 2.82
N MET A 233 14.13 5.35 3.48
CA MET A 233 13.61 6.66 3.15
C MET A 233 14.63 7.77 3.45
N HIS A 234 15.40 7.67 4.54
CA HIS A 234 16.53 8.57 4.79
C HIS A 234 17.62 8.47 3.72
N LYS A 235 17.87 7.26 3.21
CA LYS A 235 18.78 7.02 2.09
C LYS A 235 18.20 7.45 0.73
N GLN A 236 16.99 8.03 0.71
CA GLN A 236 16.27 8.47 -0.49
C GLN A 236 16.09 7.36 -1.54
N ILE A 237 15.99 6.11 -1.10
CA ILE A 237 15.75 4.98 -2.00
C ILE A 237 14.28 5.01 -2.42
N ARG A 238 14.01 5.47 -3.64
CA ARG A 238 12.64 5.64 -4.19
C ARG A 238 12.07 4.36 -4.81
N THR A 239 12.89 3.33 -5.01
CA THR A 239 12.49 2.07 -5.65
C THR A 239 13.01 0.87 -4.86
N GLY A 240 12.12 -0.03 -4.44
CA GLY A 240 12.46 -1.22 -3.67
C GLY A 240 11.21 -1.96 -3.17
N PHE A 241 11.36 -3.25 -2.87
CA PHE A 241 10.30 -4.04 -2.23
C PHE A 241 10.41 -3.91 -0.71
N PHE A 242 9.34 -3.47 -0.05
CA PHE A 242 9.25 -3.38 1.40
C PHE A 242 8.08 -4.24 1.89
N THR A 243 8.34 -5.10 2.87
CA THR A 243 7.29 -5.79 3.62
C THR A 243 6.93 -4.93 4.81
N LEU A 244 5.78 -4.27 4.76
CA LEU A 244 5.31 -3.41 5.83
C LEU A 244 4.18 -4.11 6.59
N PRO A 245 4.09 -3.92 7.92
CA PRO A 245 2.92 -4.35 8.68
C PRO A 245 1.66 -3.75 8.04
N ASN A 246 0.67 -4.59 7.74
CA ASN A 246 -0.54 -4.13 7.07
C ASN A 246 -1.27 -3.08 7.92
N ALA A 247 -1.18 -1.83 7.48
CA ALA A 247 -1.87 -0.67 8.04
C ALA A 247 -2.99 -0.17 7.11
N ILE A 248 -3.37 -0.94 6.07
CA ILE A 248 -4.44 -0.52 5.17
C ILE A 248 -5.73 -0.50 5.99
N ALA A 249 -6.22 0.72 6.25
CA ALA A 249 -7.56 0.98 6.74
C ALA A 249 -8.52 0.21 5.84
N THR A 250 -8.98 -0.95 6.32
CA THR A 250 -9.92 -1.77 5.57
C THR A 250 -11.25 -1.05 5.72
N SER A 251 -11.55 -0.10 4.82
CA SER A 251 -12.92 0.38 4.69
C SER A 251 -13.71 -0.85 4.27
N LYS A 252 -14.42 -1.44 5.25
CA LYS A 252 -15.37 -2.51 4.96
C LYS A 252 -16.35 -1.91 3.97
N VAL A 253 -16.22 -2.27 2.70
CA VAL A 253 -17.27 -2.11 1.71
C VAL A 253 -18.44 -2.92 2.25
N GLN A 254 -19.37 -2.21 2.91
CA GLN A 254 -20.65 -2.76 3.31
C GLN A 254 -21.32 -3.25 2.01
N ARG A 255 -21.47 -4.57 1.90
CA ARG A 255 -22.38 -5.20 0.93
C ARG A 255 -23.81 -4.80 1.23
#